data_AF-A0A2S9YAW5-F1
#
_entry.id   AF-A0A2S9YAW5-F1
#
_cell.length_a   1.000
_cell.length_b   1.000
_cell.length_c   1.000
_cell.angle_alpha   90.00
_cell.angle_beta   90.00
_cell.angle_gamma   90.00
#
_symmetry.space_group_name_H-M   'P 1'
#
loop_
_entity.id
_entity.type
_entity.pdbx_description
1 polymer ?
#
loop_
_entity_poly.entity_id
_entity_poly.type
_entity_poly.pdbx_seq_one_letter_code
_entity_poly.pdbx_strand_id
1 'polypeptide(L)'
;MSRICPYCNERDIETVATIPYVRGRVVAYTLGVKKFMGCRRCVRRSIYKEVGVSSLVGWFSVTAVVLNPVMITYGAVRGLLVRSDESGVERALEQAGIPGEGMAVDPLRVAYGLAAAMIAADGKVEDEEVAIAIEVGRQLFAEFAADDFFRVMANHKDLPGVAELAHLLAQILEDKEKSLVFGYLAEIAASDGHVADEERAMLEQVRTKLGLSESATMSFARGQLPPPA
;
A
#
# COMPACT_ATOMS: atom_id res chain seq x y z
N MET A 1 -18.80 -2.07 11.14
CA MET A 1 -17.56 -2.82 11.38
C MET A 1 -16.54 -1.86 11.97
N SER A 2 -16.09 -2.09 13.21
CA SER A 2 -14.98 -1.32 13.78
C SER A 2 -13.75 -1.53 12.91
N ARG A 3 -13.26 -0.45 12.30
CA ARG A 3 -12.08 -0.46 11.44
C ARG A 3 -10.87 -0.31 12.34
N ILE A 4 -10.26 -1.43 12.72
CA ILE A 4 -9.16 -1.44 13.69
C ILE A 4 -7.87 -0.92 13.05
N CYS A 5 -7.12 -0.11 13.80
CA CYS A 5 -5.85 0.49 13.41
C CYS A 5 -4.78 -0.57 13.07
N PRO A 6 -4.15 -0.51 11.87
CA PRO A 6 -3.24 -1.55 11.36
C PRO A 6 -1.89 -1.62 12.07
N TYR A 7 -1.60 -0.62 12.92
CA TYR A 7 -0.34 -0.51 13.65
C TYR A 7 -0.43 -1.08 15.07
N CYS A 8 -1.56 -0.91 15.75
CA CYS A 8 -1.70 -1.33 17.15
C CYS A 8 -2.76 -2.41 17.37
N ASN A 9 -3.65 -2.68 16.42
CA ASN A 9 -4.72 -3.68 16.54
C ASN A 9 -5.66 -3.49 17.76
N GLU A 10 -5.66 -2.30 18.37
CA GLU A 10 -6.36 -2.03 19.65
C GLU A 10 -7.39 -0.88 19.57
N ARG A 11 -7.26 0.01 18.59
CA ARG A 11 -8.04 1.25 18.50
C ARG A 11 -8.59 1.40 17.10
N ASP A 12 -9.68 2.14 16.94
CA ASP A 12 -10.20 2.46 15.62
C ASP A 12 -9.26 3.37 14.83
N ILE A 13 -9.41 3.34 13.50
CA ILE A 13 -8.76 4.30 12.60
C ILE A 13 -9.42 5.65 12.79
N GLU A 14 -8.62 6.65 13.18
CA GLU A 14 -9.13 7.99 13.51
C GLU A 14 -8.69 9.04 12.49
N THR A 15 -7.62 8.78 11.73
CA THR A 15 -6.98 9.81 10.93
C THR A 15 -6.17 9.23 9.77
N VAL A 16 -5.99 10.08 8.76
CA VAL A 16 -5.08 9.88 7.65
C VAL A 16 -4.10 11.06 7.59
N ALA A 17 -2.83 10.78 7.34
CA ALA A 17 -1.82 11.82 7.24
C ALA A 17 -0.83 11.52 6.11
N THR A 18 -0.52 12.56 5.37
CA THR A 18 0.38 12.50 4.22
C THR A 18 1.63 13.32 4.52
N ILE A 19 2.80 12.70 4.40
CA ILE A 19 4.10 13.33 4.66
C ILE A 19 4.98 13.24 3.41
N PRO A 20 5.45 14.38 2.87
CA PRO A 20 6.45 14.38 1.81
C PRO A 20 7.82 13.99 2.37
N TYR A 21 8.65 13.37 1.54
CA TYR A 21 10.03 13.04 1.87
C TYR A 21 10.96 13.26 0.69
N VAL A 22 12.24 13.53 1.00
CA VAL A 22 13.33 13.50 0.03
C VAL A 22 14.39 12.53 0.53
N ARG A 23 14.89 11.67 -0.35
CA ARG A 23 16.02 10.79 -0.07
C ARG A 23 17.10 11.03 -1.11
N GLY A 24 18.11 11.82 -0.75
CA GLY A 24 19.32 12.03 -1.54
C GLY A 24 20.26 10.83 -1.45
N ARG A 25 20.63 10.29 -2.62
CA ARG A 25 21.80 9.45 -2.87
C ARG A 25 22.89 10.33 -3.49
N VAL A 26 24.14 9.87 -3.50
CA VAL A 26 25.32 10.67 -3.94
C VAL A 26 25.14 11.27 -5.35
N VAL A 27 24.40 10.61 -6.24
CA VAL A 27 24.24 11.00 -7.66
C VAL A 27 22.77 11.25 -8.05
N ALA A 28 21.82 10.86 -7.21
CA ALA A 28 20.39 10.93 -7.52
C ALA A 28 19.59 11.28 -6.28
N TYR A 29 18.37 11.77 -6.42
CA TYR A 29 17.46 11.95 -5.30
C TYR A 29 16.09 11.39 -5.64
N THR A 30 15.39 10.90 -4.62
CA THR A 30 13.99 10.48 -4.73
C THR A 30 13.14 11.48 -3.98
N LEU A 31 12.15 12.05 -4.66
CA LEU A 31 11.07 12.81 -4.04
C LEU A 31 9.84 11.92 -3.99
N GLY A 32 9.22 11.84 -2.82
CA GLY A 32 8.05 11.01 -2.65
C GLY A 32 7.12 11.52 -1.57
N VAL A 33 6.00 10.84 -1.45
CA VAL A 33 4.98 11.13 -0.46
C VAL A 33 4.57 9.81 0.18
N LYS A 34 4.42 9.81 1.50
CA LYS A 34 3.95 8.63 2.24
C LYS A 34 2.66 8.96 2.98
N LYS A 35 1.64 8.14 2.75
CA LYS A 35 0.32 8.24 3.38
C LYS A 35 0.18 7.19 4.47
N PHE A 36 -0.21 7.63 5.66
CA PHE A 36 -0.44 6.82 6.85
C PHE A 36 -1.91 6.84 7.23
N MET A 37 -2.45 5.69 7.62
CA MET A 37 -3.84 5.57 8.06
C MET A 37 -3.91 4.72 9.34
N GLY A 38 -4.48 5.27 10.40
CA GLY A 38 -4.60 4.57 11.69
C GLY A 38 -5.12 5.45 12.82
N CYS A 39 -4.95 5.00 14.06
CA CYS A 39 -5.25 5.83 15.23
C CYS A 39 -4.23 6.97 15.35
N ARG A 40 -4.61 8.10 15.98
CA ARG A 40 -3.75 9.30 16.07
C ARG A 40 -2.37 9.01 16.65
N ARG A 41 -2.28 8.14 17.66
CA ARG A 41 -1.01 7.79 18.34
C ARG A 41 -0.05 7.07 17.39
N CYS A 42 -0.56 6.10 16.63
CA CYS A 42 0.25 5.31 15.71
C CYS A 42 0.65 6.13 14.49
N VAL A 43 -0.29 6.89 13.90
CA VAL A 43 0.03 7.79 12.78
C VAL A 43 1.10 8.80 13.19
N ARG A 44 0.97 9.44 14.37
CA ARG A 44 2.01 10.32 14.91
C ARG A 44 3.37 9.62 15.04
N ARG A 45 3.39 8.39 15.56
CA ARG A 45 4.63 7.60 15.70
C ARG A 45 5.26 7.30 14.34
N SER A 46 4.46 6.92 13.35
CA SER A 46 4.92 6.64 11.99
C SER A 46 5.47 7.89 11.30
N ILE A 47 4.82 9.05 11.47
CA ILE A 47 5.33 10.34 10.99
C ILE A 47 6.71 10.62 11.60
N TYR A 48 6.85 10.53 12.92
CA TYR A 48 8.15 10.77 13.57
C TYR A 48 9.22 9.75 13.18
N LYS A 49 8.84 8.51 12.86
CA LYS A 49 9.77 7.52 12.33
C LYS A 49 10.33 7.96 10.98
N GLU A 50 9.49 8.44 10.05
CA GLU A 50 9.97 8.94 8.76
C GLU A 50 10.77 10.24 8.88
N VAL A 51 10.34 11.15 9.78
CA VAL A 51 11.12 12.36 10.09
C VAL A 51 12.50 11.98 10.62
N GLY A 52 12.58 11.00 11.53
CA GLY A 52 13.84 10.47 12.04
C GLY A 52 14.70 9.86 10.95
N VAL A 53 14.12 9.03 10.08
CA VAL A 53 14.83 8.44 8.93
C VAL A 53 15.37 9.52 8.00
N SER A 54 14.55 10.51 7.64
CA SER A 54 14.94 11.62 6.77
C SER A 54 15.98 12.55 7.41
N SER A 55 15.99 12.64 8.74
CA SER A 55 16.99 13.40 9.50
C SER A 55 18.35 12.71 9.50
N LEU A 56 18.38 11.37 9.49
CA LEU A 56 19.61 10.59 9.52
C LEU A 56 20.15 10.26 8.13
N VAL A 57 19.25 10.01 7.16
CA VAL A 57 19.58 9.48 5.84
C VAL A 57 18.98 10.39 4.77
N GLY A 58 19.70 10.54 3.66
CA GLY A 58 19.17 11.24 2.48
C GLY A 58 19.74 12.63 2.24
N TRP A 59 20.78 13.04 2.95
CA TRP A 59 21.42 14.37 2.78
C TRP A 59 22.44 14.44 1.64
N PHE A 60 22.73 13.33 0.97
CA PHE A 60 23.87 13.19 0.06
C PHE A 60 23.68 13.83 -1.33
N SER A 61 22.71 14.73 -1.50
CA SER A 61 22.51 15.49 -2.75
C SER A 61 22.22 16.95 -2.44
N VAL A 62 22.63 17.87 -3.33
CA VAL A 62 22.41 19.32 -3.18
C VAL A 62 20.91 19.62 -2.99
N THR A 63 20.06 19.01 -3.81
CA THR A 63 18.60 19.15 -3.71
C THR A 63 18.09 18.71 -2.35
N ALA A 64 18.57 17.57 -1.82
CA ALA A 64 18.13 17.09 -0.52
C ALA A 64 18.63 17.95 0.65
N VAL A 65 19.84 18.53 0.57
CA VAL A 65 20.33 19.48 1.59
C VAL A 65 19.40 20.70 1.73
N VAL A 66 18.82 21.15 0.61
CA VAL A 66 17.89 22.29 0.60
C VAL A 66 16.48 21.89 1.05
N LEU A 67 15.97 20.75 0.55
CA LEU A 67 14.58 20.35 0.78
C LEU A 67 14.36 19.63 2.13
N ASN A 68 15.33 18.85 2.62
CA ASN A 68 15.19 18.09 3.87
C ASN A 68 14.84 18.97 5.07
N PRO A 69 15.51 20.12 5.32
CA PRO A 69 15.14 20.98 6.45
C PRO A 69 13.65 21.37 6.41
N VAL A 70 13.15 21.76 5.24
CA VAL A 70 11.74 22.15 5.07
C VAL A 70 10.80 20.96 5.31
N MET A 71 11.09 19.80 4.71
CA MET A 71 10.23 18.62 4.83
C MET A 71 10.27 17.99 6.23
N ILE A 72 11.44 17.95 6.87
CA ILE A 72 11.63 17.47 8.25
C ILE A 72 10.87 18.38 9.21
N THR A 73 11.00 19.70 9.09
CA THR A 73 10.25 20.64 9.94
C THR A 73 8.75 20.52 9.70
N TYR A 74 8.31 20.43 8.44
CA TYR A 74 6.91 20.18 8.12
C TYR A 74 6.41 18.89 8.77
N GLY A 75 7.14 17.77 8.61
CA GLY A 75 6.77 16.49 9.18
C GLY A 75 6.73 16.50 10.72
N ALA A 76 7.68 17.18 11.36
CA ALA A 76 7.73 17.32 12.82
C ALA A 76 6.53 18.12 13.36
N VAL A 77 6.21 19.26 12.72
CA VAL A 77 5.04 20.08 13.06
C VAL A 77 3.74 19.32 12.78
N ARG A 78 3.64 18.65 11.62
CA ARG A 78 2.48 17.83 11.27
C ARG A 78 2.27 16.69 12.25
N GLY A 79 3.34 16.02 12.70
CA GLY A 79 3.32 14.99 13.74
C GLY A 79 2.79 15.50 15.09
N LEU A 80 3.15 16.73 15.46
CA LEU A 80 2.63 17.40 16.66
C LEU A 80 1.11 17.66 16.52
N LEU A 81 0.69 18.13 15.35
CA LEU A 81 -0.66 18.58 15.03
C LEU A 81 -1.59 17.50 14.43
N VAL A 82 -1.27 16.22 14.58
CA VAL A 82 -2.16 15.12 14.12
C VAL A 82 -3.49 15.19 14.87
N ARG A 83 -4.58 15.39 14.13
CA ARG A 83 -5.98 15.42 14.61
C ARG A 83 -6.77 14.28 13.98
N SER A 84 -7.94 13.99 14.53
CA SER A 84 -8.89 13.07 13.88
C SER A 84 -9.36 13.68 12.56
N ASP A 85 -9.50 12.83 11.54
CA ASP A 85 -9.99 13.19 10.22
C ASP A 85 -10.77 12.01 9.65
N GLU A 86 -12.00 11.86 10.12
CA GLU A 86 -12.91 10.78 9.71
C GLU A 86 -13.22 10.86 8.20
N SER A 87 -13.47 12.07 7.70
CA SER A 87 -13.74 12.31 6.27
C SER A 87 -12.56 11.94 5.36
N GLY A 88 -11.33 12.13 5.83
CA GLY A 88 -10.13 11.71 5.12
C GLY A 88 -9.95 10.20 5.12
N VAL A 89 -10.28 9.54 6.24
CA VAL A 89 -10.26 8.08 6.36
C VAL A 89 -11.27 7.45 5.41
N GLU A 90 -12.51 7.94 5.39
CA GLU A 90 -13.56 7.44 4.49
C GLU A 90 -13.16 7.53 3.02
N ARG A 91 -12.69 8.71 2.57
CA ARG A 91 -12.23 8.90 1.19
C ARG A 91 -11.09 7.97 0.82
N ALA A 92 -10.11 7.80 1.69
CA ALA A 92 -8.96 6.96 1.42
C ALA A 92 -9.31 5.46 1.40
N LEU A 93 -10.33 5.04 2.15
CA LEU A 93 -10.86 3.67 2.10
C LEU A 93 -11.69 3.45 0.84
N GLU A 94 -12.54 4.40 0.47
CA GLU A 94 -13.33 4.35 -0.77
C GLU A 94 -12.41 4.26 -2.00
N GLN A 95 -11.35 5.08 -2.03
CA GLN A 95 -10.32 5.02 -3.09
C GLN A 95 -9.58 3.67 -3.12
N ALA A 96 -9.43 3.01 -1.96
CA ALA A 96 -8.85 1.69 -1.87
C ALA A 96 -9.85 0.55 -2.18
N GLY A 97 -11.08 0.88 -2.58
CA GLY A 97 -12.12 -0.11 -2.87
C GLY A 97 -12.74 -0.73 -1.61
N ILE A 98 -12.47 -0.18 -0.43
CA ILE A 98 -13.04 -0.63 0.84
C ILE A 98 -14.30 0.19 1.12
N PRO A 99 -15.50 -0.38 0.96
CA PRO A 99 -16.74 0.37 1.06
C PRO A 99 -17.07 0.74 2.52
N GLY A 100 -17.95 1.74 2.67
CA GLY A 100 -18.58 2.15 3.93
C GLY A 100 -19.33 1.03 4.65
N GLU A 101 -19.71 1.24 5.92
CA GLU A 101 -20.47 0.26 6.69
C GLU A 101 -21.75 -0.19 5.95
N GLY A 102 -21.95 -1.51 5.86
CA GLY A 102 -23.17 -2.11 5.29
C GLY A 102 -23.14 -2.37 3.78
N MET A 103 -22.03 -2.08 3.09
CA MET A 103 -21.83 -2.41 1.67
C MET A 103 -20.95 -3.64 1.49
N ALA A 104 -21.27 -4.47 0.49
CA ALA A 104 -20.48 -5.63 0.11
C ALA A 104 -19.12 -5.19 -0.46
N VAL A 105 -18.06 -5.87 -0.02
CA VAL A 105 -16.70 -5.58 -0.47
C VAL A 105 -16.47 -6.27 -1.79
N ASP A 106 -15.90 -5.53 -2.75
CA ASP A 106 -15.56 -6.04 -4.06
C ASP A 106 -14.06 -6.43 -4.06
N PRO A 107 -13.73 -7.74 -4.06
CA PRO A 107 -12.35 -8.22 -4.03
C PRO A 107 -11.53 -7.71 -5.22
N LEU A 108 -12.17 -7.44 -6.36
CA LEU A 108 -11.51 -6.92 -7.56
C LEU A 108 -11.00 -5.49 -7.35
N ARG A 109 -11.84 -4.60 -6.81
CA ARG A 109 -11.43 -3.22 -6.50
C ARG A 109 -10.36 -3.16 -5.43
N VAL A 110 -10.44 -4.06 -4.46
CA VAL A 110 -9.42 -4.25 -3.44
C VAL A 110 -8.09 -4.67 -4.07
N ALA A 111 -8.12 -5.64 -5.00
CA ALA A 111 -6.94 -6.07 -5.74
C ALA A 111 -6.34 -4.92 -6.55
N TYR A 112 -7.16 -4.04 -7.13
CA TYR A 112 -6.69 -2.83 -7.81
C TYR A 112 -5.94 -1.90 -6.86
N GLY A 113 -6.52 -1.63 -5.68
CA GLY A 113 -5.89 -0.76 -4.69
C GLY A 113 -4.54 -1.29 -4.22
N LEU A 114 -4.43 -2.60 -3.94
CA LEU A 114 -3.17 -3.21 -3.53
C LEU A 114 -2.13 -3.25 -4.66
N ALA A 115 -2.52 -3.63 -5.87
CA ALA A 115 -1.61 -3.65 -7.01
C ALA A 115 -1.10 -2.23 -7.33
N ALA A 116 -1.99 -1.23 -7.30
CA ALA A 116 -1.60 0.15 -7.51
C ALA A 116 -0.66 0.69 -6.42
N ALA A 117 -0.93 0.35 -5.16
CA ALA A 117 -0.06 0.73 -4.06
C ALA A 117 1.32 0.05 -4.13
N MET A 118 1.38 -1.18 -4.66
CA MET A 118 2.62 -1.95 -4.83
C MET A 118 3.47 -1.42 -5.98
N ILE A 119 2.87 -1.27 -7.16
CA ILE A 119 3.53 -0.71 -8.36
C ILE A 119 4.07 0.68 -8.05
N ALA A 120 3.29 1.54 -7.38
CA ALA A 120 3.72 2.90 -7.08
C ALA A 120 4.62 3.04 -5.84
N ALA A 121 5.01 1.94 -5.17
CA ALA A 121 5.63 1.99 -3.85
C ALA A 121 7.03 2.64 -3.85
N ASP A 122 7.79 2.47 -4.92
CA ASP A 122 9.13 3.06 -5.08
C ASP A 122 9.08 4.50 -5.66
N GLY A 123 7.88 4.96 -6.03
CA GLY A 123 7.63 6.27 -6.63
C GLY A 123 7.80 6.32 -8.15
N LYS A 124 8.06 5.18 -8.79
CA LYS A 124 8.02 4.99 -10.23
C LYS A 124 6.83 4.09 -10.56
N VAL A 125 6.33 4.22 -11.79
CA VAL A 125 5.30 3.34 -12.33
C VAL A 125 5.85 2.89 -13.66
N GLU A 126 6.11 1.60 -13.80
CA GLU A 126 6.69 1.03 -15.01
C GLU A 126 5.57 0.46 -15.89
N ASP A 127 5.61 0.76 -17.20
CA ASP A 127 4.56 0.35 -18.14
C ASP A 127 4.44 -1.19 -18.22
N GLU A 128 5.53 -1.90 -17.97
CA GLU A 128 5.62 -3.36 -17.96
C GLU A 128 4.84 -3.97 -16.77
N GLU A 129 5.04 -3.46 -15.55
CA GLU A 129 4.30 -3.88 -14.36
C GLU A 129 2.79 -3.63 -14.52
N VAL A 130 2.43 -2.49 -15.13
CA VAL A 130 1.04 -2.12 -15.39
C VAL A 130 0.42 -3.06 -16.43
N ALA A 131 1.13 -3.37 -17.51
CA ALA A 131 0.66 -4.31 -18.53
C ALA A 131 0.42 -5.71 -17.93
N ILE A 132 1.33 -6.17 -17.07
CA ILE A 132 1.26 -7.50 -16.46
C ILE A 132 0.16 -7.55 -15.40
N ALA A 133 -0.03 -6.47 -14.62
CA ALA A 133 -1.18 -6.33 -13.73
C ALA A 133 -2.51 -6.46 -14.50
N ILE A 134 -2.63 -5.83 -15.67
CA ILE A 134 -3.84 -5.94 -16.50
C ILE A 134 -4.01 -7.37 -17.04
N GLU A 135 -2.94 -8.00 -17.50
CA GLU A 135 -2.99 -9.37 -18.04
C GLU A 135 -3.40 -10.38 -16.97
N VAL A 136 -2.66 -10.44 -15.86
CA VAL A 136 -2.92 -11.36 -14.75
C VAL A 136 -4.29 -11.07 -14.14
N GLY A 137 -4.65 -9.80 -14.02
CA GLY A 137 -5.95 -9.39 -13.50
C GLY A 137 -7.11 -9.92 -14.34
N ARG A 138 -7.02 -9.89 -15.68
CA ARG A 138 -8.02 -10.48 -16.58
C ARG A 138 -8.09 -12.01 -16.50
N GLN A 139 -6.98 -12.67 -16.18
CA GLN A 139 -6.94 -14.11 -16.00
C GLN A 139 -7.57 -14.54 -14.68
N LEU A 140 -7.34 -13.77 -13.61
CA LEU A 140 -7.80 -14.09 -12.25
C LEU A 140 -9.24 -13.63 -11.98
N PHE A 141 -9.69 -12.54 -12.62
CA PHE A 141 -10.99 -11.93 -12.38
C PHE A 141 -11.76 -11.75 -13.69
N ALA A 142 -12.88 -12.45 -13.84
CA ALA A 142 -13.71 -12.40 -15.04
C ALA A 142 -14.25 -10.99 -15.35
N GLU A 143 -14.50 -10.19 -14.31
CA GLU A 143 -15.04 -8.82 -14.43
C GLU A 143 -13.95 -7.74 -14.50
N PHE A 144 -12.68 -8.13 -14.70
CA PHE A 144 -11.59 -7.16 -14.73
C PHE A 144 -11.76 -6.11 -15.83
N ALA A 145 -11.79 -4.84 -15.43
CA ALA A 145 -11.86 -3.70 -16.32
C ALA A 145 -10.58 -2.85 -16.21
N ALA A 146 -9.82 -2.77 -17.31
CA ALA A 146 -8.59 -1.98 -17.36
C ALA A 146 -8.82 -0.49 -17.05
N ASP A 147 -9.94 0.08 -17.53
CA ASP A 147 -10.28 1.48 -17.26
C ASP A 147 -10.49 1.76 -15.77
N ASP A 148 -11.07 0.81 -15.04
CA ASP A 148 -11.26 0.95 -13.59
C ASP A 148 -9.94 0.80 -12.83
N PHE A 149 -9.08 -0.13 -13.27
CA PHE A 149 -7.72 -0.22 -12.75
C PHE A 149 -6.93 1.08 -12.97
N PHE A 150 -6.99 1.65 -14.17
CA PHE A 150 -6.33 2.92 -14.49
C PHE A 150 -6.86 4.09 -13.66
N ARG A 151 -8.16 4.12 -13.32
CA ARG A 151 -8.70 5.14 -12.40
C ARG A 151 -8.11 5.02 -10.99
N VAL A 152 -7.91 3.79 -10.50
CA VAL A 152 -7.27 3.57 -9.20
C VAL A 152 -5.79 3.98 -9.27
N MET A 153 -5.08 3.57 -10.33
CA MET A 153 -3.68 3.96 -10.59
C MET A 153 -3.51 5.47 -10.69
N ALA A 154 -4.41 6.20 -11.34
CA ALA A 154 -4.34 7.66 -11.45
C ALA A 154 -4.37 8.35 -10.07
N ASN A 155 -4.97 7.69 -9.07
CA ASN A 155 -5.10 8.19 -7.70
C ASN A 155 -4.19 7.45 -6.71
N HIS A 156 -3.14 6.75 -7.16
CA HIS A 156 -2.27 5.95 -6.30
C HIS A 156 -1.64 6.72 -5.14
N LYS A 157 -1.39 8.03 -5.30
CA LYS A 157 -0.83 8.89 -4.25
C LYS A 157 -1.75 9.06 -3.04
N ASP A 158 -3.04 8.82 -3.24
CA ASP A 158 -4.04 8.84 -2.19
C ASP A 158 -4.27 7.46 -1.57
N LEU A 159 -3.63 6.41 -2.05
CA LEU A 159 -3.73 5.11 -1.43
C LEU A 159 -2.90 5.07 -0.14
N PRO A 160 -3.40 4.42 0.92
CA PRO A 160 -2.57 4.01 2.05
C PRO A 160 -1.43 3.11 1.57
N GLY A 161 -0.38 2.97 2.39
CA GLY A 161 0.69 2.04 2.07
C GLY A 161 0.18 0.59 1.97
N VAL A 162 0.91 -0.20 1.19
CA VAL A 162 0.58 -1.59 0.86
C VAL A 162 0.31 -2.45 2.11
N ALA A 163 1.14 -2.29 3.14
CA ALA A 163 0.99 -3.06 4.39
C ALA A 163 -0.23 -2.62 5.22
N GLU A 164 -0.56 -1.32 5.22
CA GLU A 164 -1.79 -0.83 5.84
C GLU A 164 -3.02 -1.36 5.12
N LEU A 165 -3.05 -1.29 3.79
CA LEU A 165 -4.12 -1.85 2.97
C LEU A 165 -4.28 -3.36 3.22
N ALA A 166 -3.21 -4.14 3.15
CA ALA A 166 -3.25 -5.57 3.39
C ALA A 166 -3.86 -5.92 4.76
N HIS A 167 -3.55 -5.15 5.81
CA HIS A 167 -4.14 -5.38 7.13
C HIS A 167 -5.65 -5.11 7.16
N LEU A 168 -6.10 -4.02 6.53
CA LEU A 168 -7.52 -3.68 6.49
C LEU A 168 -8.32 -4.75 5.78
N LEU A 169 -7.74 -5.29 4.70
CA LEU A 169 -8.36 -6.33 3.88
C LEU A 169 -8.39 -7.69 4.56
N ALA A 170 -7.43 -7.97 5.44
CA ALA A 170 -7.40 -9.21 6.21
C ALA A 170 -8.67 -9.44 7.03
N GLN A 171 -9.33 -8.36 7.46
CA GLN A 171 -10.55 -8.39 8.28
C GLN A 171 -11.83 -8.51 7.46
N ILE A 172 -11.72 -8.37 6.13
CA ILE A 172 -12.86 -8.18 5.24
C ILE A 172 -12.93 -9.33 4.24
N LEU A 173 -11.80 -9.73 3.69
CA LEU A 173 -11.70 -10.82 2.73
C LEU A 173 -11.79 -12.18 3.42
N GLU A 174 -12.37 -13.15 2.73
CA GLU A 174 -12.27 -14.56 3.08
C GLU A 174 -10.90 -15.14 2.69
N ASP A 175 -10.52 -16.29 3.25
CA ASP A 175 -9.19 -16.86 3.02
C ASP A 175 -8.90 -17.17 1.54
N LYS A 176 -9.94 -17.59 0.78
CA LYS A 176 -9.81 -17.80 -0.67
C LYS A 176 -9.51 -16.49 -1.41
N GLU A 177 -10.16 -15.40 -1.04
CA GLU A 177 -9.98 -14.08 -1.64
C GLU A 177 -8.62 -13.49 -1.29
N LYS A 178 -8.18 -13.63 -0.02
CA LYS A 178 -6.82 -13.23 0.41
C LYS A 178 -5.76 -13.95 -0.41
N SER A 179 -5.92 -15.24 -0.62
CA SER A 179 -5.03 -16.06 -1.43
C SER A 179 -4.99 -15.61 -2.89
N LEU A 180 -6.16 -15.29 -3.48
CA LEU A 180 -6.26 -14.81 -4.85
C LEU A 180 -5.60 -13.44 -5.02
N VAL A 181 -5.89 -12.50 -4.12
CA VAL A 181 -5.27 -11.16 -4.09
C VAL A 181 -3.75 -11.27 -3.91
N PHE A 182 -3.28 -12.15 -3.03
CA PHE A 182 -1.84 -12.37 -2.86
C PHE A 182 -1.19 -12.97 -4.11
N GLY A 183 -1.82 -13.96 -4.74
CA GLY A 183 -1.34 -14.54 -6.00
C GLY A 183 -1.22 -13.50 -7.09
N TYR A 184 -2.22 -12.62 -7.23
CA TYR A 184 -2.17 -11.50 -8.17
C TYR A 184 -0.95 -10.59 -7.96
N LEU A 185 -0.65 -10.23 -6.71
CA LEU A 185 0.52 -9.40 -6.40
C LEU A 185 1.85 -10.12 -6.65
N ALA A 186 1.91 -11.41 -6.32
CA ALA A 186 3.11 -12.20 -6.53
C ALA A 186 3.47 -12.33 -8.02
N GLU A 187 2.48 -12.48 -8.90
CA GLU A 187 2.68 -12.52 -10.35
C GLU A 187 3.16 -11.17 -10.91
N ILE A 188 2.61 -10.05 -10.42
CA ILE A 188 3.08 -8.71 -10.81
C ILE A 188 4.54 -8.49 -10.40
N ALA A 189 4.92 -8.91 -9.19
CA ALA A 189 6.30 -8.77 -8.72
C ALA A 189 7.29 -9.75 -9.39
N ALA A 190 6.79 -10.83 -9.99
CA ALA A 190 7.62 -11.82 -10.70
C ALA A 190 7.65 -11.57 -12.22
N SER A 191 7.16 -10.41 -12.66
CA SER A 191 6.76 -10.15 -14.03
C SER A 191 7.92 -10.03 -15.03
N ASP A 192 9.08 -9.60 -14.56
CA ASP A 192 10.36 -9.56 -15.29
C ASP A 192 11.17 -10.88 -15.16
N GLY A 193 10.60 -11.89 -14.50
CA GLY A 193 11.26 -13.15 -14.18
C GLY A 193 12.19 -13.10 -12.97
N HIS A 194 12.28 -11.97 -12.25
CA HIS A 194 13.09 -11.81 -11.06
C HIS A 194 12.46 -10.90 -10.00
N VAL A 195 11.96 -11.50 -8.91
CA VAL A 195 11.48 -10.71 -7.75
C VAL A 195 12.66 -10.10 -7.00
N ALA A 196 12.77 -8.76 -7.00
CA ALA A 196 13.79 -8.03 -6.26
C ALA A 196 13.66 -8.21 -4.74
N ASP A 197 14.74 -7.99 -3.98
CA ASP A 197 14.72 -8.17 -2.52
C ASP A 197 13.71 -7.23 -1.84
N GLU A 198 13.57 -6.00 -2.35
CA GLU A 198 12.57 -5.04 -1.86
C GLU A 198 11.13 -5.50 -2.08
N GLU A 199 10.83 -6.05 -3.26
CA GLU A 199 9.50 -6.56 -3.60
C GLU A 199 9.18 -7.83 -2.80
N ARG A 200 10.16 -8.73 -2.65
CA ARG A 200 10.03 -9.90 -1.79
C ARG A 200 9.72 -9.51 -0.35
N ALA A 201 10.42 -8.52 0.18
CA ALA A 201 10.15 -8.00 1.52
C ALA A 201 8.76 -7.36 1.63
N MET A 202 8.26 -6.75 0.55
CA MET A 202 6.91 -6.18 0.49
C MET A 202 5.82 -7.25 0.43
N LEU A 203 5.97 -8.26 -0.44
CA LEU A 203 5.09 -9.41 -0.52
C LEU A 203 5.02 -10.15 0.82
N GLU A 204 6.14 -10.33 1.50
CA GLU A 204 6.16 -10.98 2.81
C GLU A 204 5.41 -10.16 3.88
N GLN A 205 5.52 -8.83 3.81
CA GLN A 205 4.70 -7.95 4.65
C GLN A 205 3.21 -8.10 4.34
N VAL A 206 2.82 -8.13 3.05
CA VAL A 206 1.43 -8.33 2.62
C VAL A 206 0.91 -9.68 3.12
N ARG A 207 1.66 -10.76 2.90
CA ARG A 207 1.31 -12.11 3.34
C ARG A 207 1.04 -12.16 4.83
N THR A 208 1.96 -11.60 5.62
CA THR A 208 1.86 -11.54 7.08
C THR A 208 0.65 -10.72 7.52
N LYS A 209 0.39 -9.57 6.86
CA LYS A 209 -0.71 -8.67 7.20
C LYS A 209 -2.08 -9.20 6.79
N LEU A 210 -2.17 -9.94 5.69
CA LEU A 210 -3.36 -10.70 5.30
C LEU A 210 -3.62 -11.90 6.22
N GLY A 211 -2.60 -12.39 6.93
CA GLY A 211 -2.71 -13.56 7.81
C GLY A 211 -2.67 -14.88 7.05
N LEU A 212 -2.03 -14.92 5.87
CA LEU A 212 -1.89 -16.13 5.06
C LEU A 212 -0.80 -17.06 5.63
N SER A 213 -1.14 -18.33 5.84
CA SER A 213 -0.16 -19.37 6.19
C SER A 213 0.76 -19.69 4.99
N GLU A 214 1.96 -20.22 5.26
CA GLU A 214 2.90 -20.66 4.21
C GLU A 214 2.30 -21.76 3.31
N SER A 215 1.39 -22.58 3.85
CA SER A 215 0.72 -23.62 3.07
C SER A 215 -0.25 -23.06 2.02
N ALA A 216 -0.91 -21.93 2.30
CA ALA A 216 -1.85 -21.29 1.38
C ALA A 216 -1.15 -20.57 0.22
N THR A 217 0.12 -20.22 0.38
CA THR A 217 0.92 -19.47 -0.60
C THR A 217 1.65 -20.39 -1.60
N MET A 218 1.99 -21.63 -1.20
CA MET A 218 2.62 -22.61 -2.10
C MET A 218 1.73 -23.16 -3.21
N SER A 219 0.40 -22.95 -3.16
CA SER A 219 -0.51 -23.34 -4.27
C SER A 219 -0.32 -22.47 -5.52
N PHE A 220 0.02 -21.18 -5.33
CA PHE A 220 0.17 -20.22 -6.43
C PHE A 220 1.53 -20.31 -7.11
N ALA A 221 2.62 -20.49 -6.33
CA ALA A 221 3.96 -20.69 -6.88
C ALA A 221 4.11 -21.96 -7.77
N ARG A 222 3.09 -22.84 -7.80
CA ARG A 222 3.03 -24.05 -8.64
C ARG A 222 2.03 -23.93 -9.80
N GLY A 223 1.44 -22.77 -10.05
CA GLY A 223 0.47 -22.58 -11.13
C GLY A 223 -0.83 -23.36 -10.96
N GLN A 224 -1.16 -23.80 -9.74
CA GLN A 224 -2.43 -24.45 -9.44
C GLN A 224 -3.41 -23.44 -8.88
N LEU A 225 -4.23 -22.86 -9.76
CA LEU A 225 -5.45 -22.17 -9.36
C LEU A 225 -6.35 -23.18 -8.61
N PRO A 226 -6.96 -22.79 -7.47
CA PRO A 226 -7.93 -23.64 -6.82
C PRO A 226 -9.08 -23.95 -7.80
N PRO A 227 -9.57 -25.20 -7.85
CA PRO A 227 -10.61 -25.57 -8.78
C PRO A 227 -11.87 -24.72 -8.57
N PRO A 228 -12.61 -24.38 -9.64
CA PRO A 228 -13.92 -23.76 -9.50
C PRO A 228 -14.83 -24.69 -8.69
N ALA A 229 -15.58 -24.10 -7.76
CA ALA A 229 -16.57 -24.81 -6.95
C ALA A 229 -17.75 -25.27 -7.81
#